data_AF-R9J110-F1
#
_entry.id   AF-R9J110-F1
#
_cell.length_a   1.000
_cell.length_b   1.000
_cell.length_c   1.000
_cell.angle_alpha   90.00
_cell.angle_beta   90.00
_cell.angle_gamma   90.00
#
_symmetry.space_group_name_H-M   'P 1'
#
loop_
_entity.id
_entity.type
_entity.pdbx_description
1 polymer ?
#
loop_
_entity_poly.entity_id
_entity_poly.type
_entity_poly.pdbx_seq_one_letter_code
_entity_poly.pdbx_strand_id
1 'polypeptide(L)'
;MEWKCEFYDTENLDGYFSGVLFLYINNKRYIFSFGYDIEFETIKLMNCNNPVYNSYEETYSNEEIADVYTENYYLLKNEMKLQIGI
;
A
#
# COMPACT_ATOMS: atom_id res chain seq x y z
N MET A 1 -8.58 14.34 -9.12
CA MET A 1 -7.49 13.76 -8.31
C MET A 1 -6.78 12.79 -9.22
N GLU A 2 -5.52 13.06 -9.53
CA GLU A 2 -4.69 12.08 -10.24
C GLU A 2 -4.17 11.09 -9.21
N TRP A 3 -4.50 9.83 -9.41
CA TRP A 3 -4.16 8.75 -8.50
C TRP A 3 -3.70 7.52 -9.27
N LYS A 4 -2.69 6.84 -8.76
CA LYS A 4 -2.21 5.57 -9.30
C LYS A 4 -1.65 4.70 -8.18
N CYS A 5 -1.91 3.41 -8.29
CA CYS A 5 -1.45 2.37 -7.38
C CYS A 5 -0.60 1.38 -8.17
N GLU A 6 0.57 1.02 -7.65
CA GLU A 6 1.43 -0.02 -8.21
C GLU A 6 1.94 -0.94 -7.09
N PHE A 7 1.98 -2.25 -7.36
CA PHE A 7 2.38 -3.26 -6.40
C PHE A 7 3.66 -3.97 -6.85
N TYR A 8 4.56 -4.19 -5.89
CA TYR A 8 5.89 -4.77 -6.12
C TYR A 8 6.20 -5.81 -5.05
N ASP A 9 7.04 -6.79 -5.40
CA ASP A 9 7.44 -7.90 -4.55
C ASP A 9 6.25 -8.51 -3.79
N THR A 10 5.17 -8.77 -4.52
CA THR A 10 3.93 -9.20 -3.91
C THR A 10 3.91 -10.69 -3.63
N GLU A 11 3.40 -11.04 -2.47
CA GLU A 11 3.12 -12.41 -2.08
C GLU A 11 1.63 -12.55 -1.79
N ASN A 12 1.05 -13.68 -2.19
CA ASN A 12 -0.31 -14.07 -1.82
C ASN A 12 -0.25 -15.48 -1.23
N LEU A 13 -0.32 -15.57 0.10
CA LEU A 13 -0.14 -16.80 0.86
C LEU A 13 -1.25 -16.92 1.90
N ASP A 14 -1.94 -18.06 1.92
CA ASP A 14 -2.92 -18.44 2.94
C ASP A 14 -3.95 -17.33 3.27
N GLY A 15 -4.48 -16.65 2.25
CA GLY A 15 -5.48 -15.60 2.45
C GLY A 15 -4.89 -14.24 2.83
N TYR A 16 -3.58 -14.06 2.70
CA TYR A 16 -2.87 -12.82 2.99
C TYR A 16 -2.10 -12.32 1.76
N PHE A 17 -2.41 -11.11 1.32
CA PHE A 17 -1.75 -10.43 0.20
C PHE A 17 -0.86 -9.29 0.71
N SER A 18 0.44 -9.34 0.46
CA SER A 18 1.40 -8.38 1.01
C SER A 18 2.47 -8.01 0.00
N GLY A 19 3.25 -6.98 0.31
CA GLY A 19 4.38 -6.55 -0.52
C GLY A 19 4.73 -5.08 -0.33
N VAL A 20 5.19 -4.45 -1.40
CA VAL A 20 5.47 -3.02 -1.48
C VAL A 20 4.44 -2.33 -2.35
N LEU A 21 3.94 -1.18 -1.87
CA LEU A 21 2.93 -0.36 -2.51
C LEU A 21 3.53 0.99 -2.88
N PHE A 22 3.46 1.36 -4.15
CA PHE A 22 3.71 2.72 -4.61
C PHE A 22 2.37 3.41 -4.84
N LEU A 23 2.13 4.47 -4.08
CA LEU A 23 0.90 5.23 -4.13
C LEU A 23 1.18 6.64 -4.62
N TYR A 24 0.69 6.98 -5.81
CA TYR A 24 0.83 8.32 -6.37
C TYR A 24 -0.46 9.10 -6.13
N ILE A 25 -0.38 10.20 -5.38
CA ILE A 25 -1.50 11.10 -5.09
C ILE A 25 -1.04 12.52 -5.40
N ASN A 26 -1.72 13.21 -6.34
CA ASN A 26 -1.46 14.62 -6.65
C ASN A 26 0.04 14.94 -6.85
N ASN A 27 0.73 14.15 -7.69
CA ASN A 27 2.17 14.23 -7.97
C ASN A 27 3.13 13.89 -6.81
N LYS A 28 2.62 13.50 -5.64
CA LYS A 28 3.45 12.92 -4.56
C LYS A 28 3.40 11.40 -4.64
N ARG A 29 4.57 10.78 -4.56
CA ARG A 29 4.70 9.32 -4.43
C ARG A 29 4.86 8.99 -2.95
N TYR A 30 4.13 7.99 -2.50
CA TYR A 30 4.30 7.35 -1.20
C TYR A 30 4.72 5.91 -1.39
N ILE A 31 5.66 5.44 -0.56
CA ILE A 31 6.18 4.07 -0.63
C ILE A 31 5.91 3.37 0.69
N PHE A 32 5.05 2.36 0.67
CA PHE A 32 4.67 1.61 1.86
C PHE A 32 5.02 0.14 1.74
N SER A 33 5.33 -0.49 2.88
CA SER A 33 5.08 -1.91 3.04
C SER A 33 3.59 -2.08 3.35
N PHE A 34 2.91 -2.98 2.66
CA PHE A 34 1.49 -3.22 2.86
C PHE A 34 1.20 -4.69 3.18
N GLY A 35 0.06 -4.89 3.84
CA GLY A 35 -0.55 -6.20 3.98
C GLY A 35 -2.07 -6.09 3.93
N TYR A 36 -2.70 -7.04 3.27
CA TYR A 36 -4.12 -7.14 3.07
C TYR A 36 -4.58 -8.53 3.47
N ASP A 37 -5.38 -8.57 4.53
CA ASP A 37 -6.08 -9.76 4.96
C ASP A 37 -7.33 -9.94 4.09
N ILE A 38 -7.38 -11.03 3.32
CA ILE A 38 -8.45 -11.27 2.35
C ILE A 38 -9.73 -11.69 3.06
N GLU A 39 -9.64 -12.46 4.15
CA GLU A 39 -10.79 -12.94 4.91
C GLU A 39 -11.50 -11.80 5.65
N PHE A 40 -10.73 -10.95 6.32
CA PHE A 40 -11.26 -9.83 7.11
C PHE A 40 -11.28 -8.49 6.34
N GLU A 41 -10.88 -8.50 5.07
CA GLU A 41 -10.77 -7.34 4.19
C GLU A 41 -10.05 -6.13 4.85
N THR A 42 -8.99 -6.42 5.61
CA THR A 42 -8.28 -5.43 6.44
C THR A 42 -6.93 -5.07 5.83
N ILE A 43 -6.67 -3.76 5.67
CA ILE A 43 -5.44 -3.22 5.09
C ILE A 43 -4.54 -2.69 6.21
N LYS A 44 -3.24 -2.97 6.12
CA LYS A 44 -2.19 -2.35 6.93
C LYS A 44 -1.18 -1.67 6.03
N LEU A 45 -0.84 -0.42 6.35
CA LEU A 45 0.25 0.34 5.73
C LEU A 45 1.32 0.63 6.78
N MET A 46 2.58 0.49 6.39
CA MET A 46 3.74 0.76 7.23
C MET A 46 4.84 1.41 6.40
N ASN A 47 5.78 2.09 7.07
CA ASN A 47 7.00 2.55 6.42
C ASN A 47 7.69 1.39 5.70
N CYS A 48 8.10 1.63 4.45
CA CYS A 48 8.82 0.64 3.67
C CYS A 48 10.23 0.46 4.23
N ASN A 49 10.58 -0.76 4.62
CA ASN A 49 11.90 -1.09 5.14
C ASN A 49 12.81 -1.75 4.09
N ASN A 50 12.31 -1.98 2.87
CA ASN A 50 13.11 -2.60 1.82
C ASN A 50 14.00 -1.54 1.16
N PRO A 51 15.34 -1.63 1.28
CA PRO A 51 16.26 -0.63 0.77
C PRO A 51 16.25 -0.53 -0.76
N VAL A 52 15.79 -1.55 -1.49
CA VAL A 52 15.65 -1.49 -2.96
C VAL A 52 14.63 -0.42 -3.37
N TYR A 53 13.54 -0.29 -2.60
CA TYR A 53 12.45 0.64 -2.90
C TYR A 53 12.52 1.92 -2.06
N ASN A 54 13.03 1.84 -0.83
CA ASN A 54 13.17 2.99 0.07
C ASN A 54 14.63 3.46 0.23
N SER A 55 15.44 3.38 -0.82
CA SER A 55 16.80 3.96 -0.84
C SER A 55 16.82 5.48 -0.79
N TYR A 56 15.66 6.12 -0.90
CA TYR A 56 15.49 7.58 -0.89
C TYR A 56 15.32 8.15 0.53
N GLU A 57 15.37 7.31 1.57
CA GLU A 57 15.16 7.69 2.97
C GLU A 57 13.79 8.36 3.23
N GLU A 58 12.77 8.02 2.43
CA GLU A 58 11.42 8.53 2.61
C GLU A 58 10.72 7.72 3.71
N THR A 59 10.77 8.24 4.94
CA THR A 59 9.97 7.73 6.06
C THR A 59 8.87 8.73 6.39
N TYR A 60 7.65 8.23 6.56
CA TYR A 60 6.48 9.03 6.90
C TYR A 60 6.15 8.88 8.39
N SER A 61 5.62 9.94 8.98
CA SER A 61 5.09 9.89 10.34
C SER A 61 3.86 8.98 10.42
N ASN A 62 3.55 8.49 11.63
CA ASN A 62 2.34 7.69 11.83
C ASN A 62 1.05 8.46 11.47
N GLU A 63 1.05 9.78 11.69
CA GLU A 63 -0.07 10.65 11.32
C GLU A 63 -0.24 10.71 9.80
N GLU A 64 0.84 10.95 9.05
CA GLU A 64 0.80 10.95 7.59
C GLU A 64 0.34 9.60 7.01
N ILE A 65 0.80 8.47 7.57
CA ILE A 65 0.36 7.14 7.14
C ILE A 65 -1.14 6.98 7.39
N ALA A 66 -1.62 7.40 8.57
CA ALA A 66 -3.04 7.31 8.93
C ALA A 66 -3.92 8.18 8.05
N ASP A 67 -3.47 9.38 7.70
CA ASP A 67 -4.18 10.29 6.79
C ASP A 67 -4.25 9.69 5.38
N VAL A 68 -3.11 9.26 4.83
CA VAL A 68 -3.05 8.62 3.50
C VAL A 68 -3.93 7.37 3.46
N TYR A 69 -3.89 6.54 4.51
CA TYR A 69 -4.75 5.38 4.63
C TYR A 69 -6.23 5.77 4.62
N THR A 70 -6.64 6.71 5.47
CA THR A 70 -8.04 7.08 5.67
C THR A 70 -8.64 7.70 4.42
N GLU A 71 -7.90 8.60 3.77
CA GLU A 71 -8.35 9.28 2.56
C GLU A 71 -8.47 8.36 1.35
N ASN A 72 -7.73 7.23 1.31
CA ASN A 72 -7.62 6.37 0.14
C ASN A 72 -8.11 4.93 0.37
N TYR A 73 -8.68 4.63 1.55
CA TYR A 73 -9.01 3.26 1.97
C TYR A 73 -9.79 2.46 0.93
N TYR A 74 -10.90 3.02 0.41
CA TYR A 74 -11.76 2.31 -0.54
C TYR A 74 -11.08 2.09 -1.90
N LEU A 75 -10.24 3.03 -2.33
CA LEU A 75 -9.47 2.90 -3.58
C LEU A 75 -8.43 1.79 -3.45
N LEU A 76 -7.65 1.81 -2.36
CA LEU A 76 -6.65 0.78 -2.06
C LEU A 76 -7.29 -0.60 -1.96
N LYS A 77 -8.42 -0.70 -1.25
CA LYS A 77 -9.18 -1.95 -1.12
C LYS A 77 -9.60 -2.50 -2.47
N ASN A 78 -10.15 -1.66 -3.35
CA ASN A 78 -10.58 -2.09 -4.68
C ASN A 78 -9.39 -2.55 -5.54
N GLU A 79 -8.27 -1.84 -5.52
CA GLU A 79 -7.06 -2.27 -6.25
C GLU A 79 -6.50 -3.58 -5.73
N MET A 80 -6.46 -3.77 -4.40
CA MET A 80 -5.98 -5.02 -3.82
C MET A 80 -6.86 -6.19 -4.24
N LYS A 81 -8.19 -6.00 -4.26
CA LYS A 81 -9.16 -7.00 -4.76
C LYS A 81 -8.94 -7.34 -6.24
N LEU A 82 -8.77 -6.31 -7.08
CA LEU A 82 -8.46 -6.50 -8.50
C LEU A 82 -7.17 -7.29 -8.70
N GLN A 83 -6.14 -6.98 -7.91
CA GLN A 83 -4.83 -7.61 -8.02
C GLN A 83 -4.83 -9.08 -7.61
N ILE A 84 -5.70 -9.49 -6.68
CA ILE A 84 -5.86 -10.90 -6.27
C ILE A 84 -7.01 -11.62 -7.00
N GLY A 85 -7.77 -10.92 -7.85
CA GLY A 85 -8.84 -11.48 -8.68
C GLY A 85 -10.15 -11.78 -7.95
N ILE A 86 -10.54 -10.97 -6.96
CA ILE A 86 -11.82 -11.07 -6.22
C ILE A 86 -12.72 -9.86 -6.37
#